data_AF-A0A915CDU5-F1
#
_entry.id   AF-A0A915CDU5-F1
#
_cell.length_a   1.000
_cell.length_b   1.000
_cell.length_c   1.000
_cell.angle_alpha   90.00
_cell.angle_beta   90.00
_cell.angle_gamma   90.00
#
_symmetry.space_group_name_H-M   'P 1'
#
loop_
_entity.id
_entity.type
_entity.pdbx_description
1 polymer ?
#
loop_
_entity_poly.entity_id
_entity_poly.type
_entity_poly.pdbx_seq_one_letter_code
_entity_poly.pdbx_strand_id
1 'polypeptide(L)'
;CKRWKKLIWWIFKRDILELTVEQLQCDRETNRRYWSNVDELWLVIAKLDDHITQKFLSIESSLFLNLKEMTVQIHGGSTQVDSIDRVISSVVRRFPNICISMELHASNSDEIYAELNAFSKMELKKLKLICVSYEPARISLTLIAHVLKQRNITVHNFTLRDWCIVCNADEALFHSKLNTFRISSCSVESVDNLSSALLKTVMLAENDSSLGGINARNNSPKNGKKVNETSATGSEQCFIERLEVAGQCFFHGLDYLNEKAHLEFERRILSKIPSLEIDCSEIYYCL
;
A
#
# COMPACT_ATOMS: atom_id res chain seq x y z
N CYS A 1 -9.66 -3.52 42.23
CA CYS A 1 -9.19 -2.13 42.42
C CYS A 1 -10.20 -1.12 41.84
N LYS A 2 -10.69 -0.14 42.61
CA LYS A 2 -11.70 0.86 42.16
C LYS A 2 -11.20 1.81 41.06
N ARG A 3 -9.88 2.04 40.98
CA ARG A 3 -9.22 2.88 39.97
C ARG A 3 -9.25 2.22 38.58
N TRP A 4 -9.00 0.91 38.52
CA TRP A 4 -9.13 0.09 37.31
C TRP A 4 -10.56 0.02 36.78
N LYS A 5 -11.56 -0.06 37.67
CA LYS A 5 -12.97 -0.03 37.26
C LYS A 5 -13.34 1.28 36.55
N LYS A 6 -12.80 2.43 36.98
CA LYS A 6 -13.05 3.73 36.30
C LYS A 6 -12.33 3.83 34.97
N LEU A 7 -11.07 3.38 34.88
CA LEU A 7 -10.32 3.40 33.62
C LEU A 7 -10.96 2.47 32.58
N ILE A 8 -11.29 1.24 32.96
CA ILE A 8 -12.00 0.27 32.11
C ILE A 8 -13.39 0.81 31.73
N TRP A 9 -14.16 1.37 32.67
CA TRP A 9 -15.49 1.90 32.35
C TRP A 9 -15.46 3.16 31.46
N TRP A 10 -14.35 3.91 31.47
CA TRP A 10 -14.14 5.06 30.59
C TRP A 10 -13.63 4.65 29.21
N ILE A 11 -12.77 3.63 29.15
CA ILE A 11 -12.24 2.97 27.95
C ILE A 11 -13.37 2.27 27.18
N PHE A 12 -14.15 1.39 27.82
CA PHE A 12 -15.25 0.65 27.19
C PHE A 12 -16.47 1.49 26.80
N LYS A 13 -16.46 2.80 27.05
CA LYS A 13 -17.51 3.73 26.62
C LYS A 13 -17.23 4.36 25.25
N ARG A 14 -16.04 4.13 24.69
CA ARG A 14 -15.63 4.61 23.37
C ARG A 14 -15.35 3.41 22.47
N ASP A 15 -15.93 3.41 21.27
CA ASP A 15 -15.64 2.39 20.24
C ASP A 15 -14.18 2.50 19.73
N ILE A 16 -13.50 3.60 20.03
CA ILE A 16 -12.08 3.85 19.73
C ILE A 16 -11.30 4.03 21.02
N LEU A 17 -10.28 3.19 21.22
CA LEU A 17 -9.36 3.26 22.35
C LEU A 17 -8.05 3.93 21.93
N GLU A 18 -7.90 5.22 22.23
CA GLU A 18 -6.62 5.91 22.07
C GLU A 18 -5.75 5.68 23.30
N LEU A 19 -4.58 5.07 23.10
CA LEU A 19 -3.66 4.72 24.17
C LEU A 19 -2.21 5.01 23.76
N THR A 20 -1.54 5.84 24.55
CA THR A 20 -0.11 6.07 24.40
C THR A 20 0.68 4.96 25.10
N VAL A 21 1.65 4.34 24.42
CA VAL A 21 2.46 3.24 24.97
C VAL A 21 3.12 3.61 26.30
N GLU A 22 3.52 4.87 26.48
CA GLU A 22 4.09 5.41 27.72
C GLU A 22 3.17 5.24 28.93
N GLN A 23 1.84 5.33 28.73
CA GLN A 23 0.83 5.28 29.78
C GLN A 23 0.39 3.84 30.12
N LEU A 24 0.77 2.86 29.30
CA LEU A 24 0.43 1.46 29.55
C LEU A 24 1.30 0.90 30.67
N GLN A 25 0.65 0.54 31.78
CA GLN A 25 1.18 -0.30 32.85
C GLN A 25 0.51 -1.66 32.77
N CYS A 26 1.20 -2.64 32.17
CA CYS A 26 0.74 -4.01 32.12
C CYS A 26 1.24 -4.78 33.35
N ASP A 27 0.43 -4.84 34.41
CA ASP A 27 0.70 -5.73 35.55
C ASP A 27 0.36 -7.17 35.19
N ARG A 28 1.35 -8.06 35.32
CA ARG A 28 1.31 -9.50 34.98
C ARG A 28 0.33 -10.34 35.81
N GLU A 29 -0.47 -9.73 36.68
CA GLU A 29 -1.42 -10.48 37.51
C GLU A 29 -2.65 -10.88 36.69
N THR A 30 -2.65 -12.16 36.31
CA THR A 30 -3.68 -12.95 35.61
C THR A 30 -3.59 -12.93 34.08
N ASN A 31 -3.57 -14.15 33.51
CA ASN A 31 -3.52 -14.54 32.09
C ASN A 31 -4.61 -13.96 31.16
N ARG A 32 -5.17 -12.78 31.46
CA ARG A 32 -6.12 -12.09 30.60
C ARG A 32 -5.37 -11.14 29.69
N ARG A 33 -5.46 -11.37 28.38
CA ARG A 33 -5.02 -10.36 27.40
C ARG A 33 -5.90 -9.10 27.57
N TYR A 34 -5.29 -7.92 27.52
CA TYR A 34 -5.99 -6.66 27.81
C TYR A 34 -7.10 -6.37 26.80
N TRP A 35 -6.89 -6.76 25.54
CA TRP A 35 -7.82 -6.55 24.42
C TRP A 35 -8.05 -7.85 23.65
N SER A 36 -8.69 -8.80 24.33
CA SER A 36 -9.01 -10.13 23.79
C SER A 36 -9.95 -10.11 22.59
N ASN A 37 -10.82 -9.10 22.49
CA ASN A 37 -11.91 -9.04 21.51
C ASN A 37 -11.63 -8.02 20.39
N VAL A 38 -10.44 -7.43 20.35
CA VAL A 38 -10.03 -6.51 19.30
C VAL A 38 -9.48 -7.30 18.13
N ASP A 39 -10.09 -7.12 16.96
CA ASP A 39 -9.69 -7.67 15.68
C ASP A 39 -9.05 -6.63 14.75
N GLU A 40 -9.26 -5.35 15.01
CA GLU A 40 -8.67 -4.23 14.25
C GLU A 40 -7.77 -3.35 15.12
N LEU A 41 -6.53 -3.14 14.69
CA LEU A 41 -5.57 -2.24 15.35
C LEU A 41 -5.25 -1.05 14.46
N TRP A 42 -5.36 0.17 14.99
CA TRP A 42 -4.75 1.35 14.36
C TRP A 42 -3.52 1.78 15.15
N LEU A 43 -2.35 1.64 14.54
CA LEU A 43 -1.07 2.05 15.10
C LEU A 43 -0.61 3.36 14.45
N VAL A 44 -0.58 4.44 15.24
CA VAL A 44 -0.05 5.74 14.80
C VAL A 44 1.33 5.94 15.41
N ILE A 45 2.33 6.14 14.57
CA ILE A 45 3.73 6.30 14.95
C ILE A 45 4.19 7.70 14.54
N ALA A 46 4.32 8.58 15.54
CA ALA A 46 4.89 9.92 15.35
C ALA A 46 6.31 10.06 15.92
N LYS A 47 6.64 9.24 16.94
CA LYS A 47 7.97 9.17 17.53
C LYS A 47 8.13 7.80 18.20
N LEU A 48 9.23 7.16 17.92
CA LEU A 48 9.57 5.82 18.37
C LEU A 48 11.07 5.73 18.59
N ASP A 49 11.50 5.88 19.84
CA ASP A 49 12.88 5.62 20.26
C ASP A 49 13.04 4.17 20.75
N ASP A 50 14.29 3.77 20.99
CA ASP A 50 14.60 2.43 21.47
C ASP A 50 13.89 2.08 22.79
N HIS A 51 13.69 3.05 23.69
CA HIS A 51 13.03 2.81 24.97
C HIS A 51 11.56 2.44 24.77
N ILE A 52 10.83 3.24 23.97
CA ILE A 52 9.43 2.99 23.64
C ILE A 52 9.29 1.68 22.85
N THR A 53 10.19 1.43 21.89
CA THR A 53 10.25 0.17 21.14
C THR A 53 10.37 -1.03 22.06
N GLN A 54 11.34 -1.03 22.98
CA GLN A 54 11.52 -2.15 23.93
C GLN A 54 10.32 -2.32 24.85
N LYS A 55 9.72 -1.21 25.30
CA LYS A 55 8.50 -1.25 26.11
C LYS A 55 7.38 -1.93 25.35
N PHE A 56 7.10 -1.52 24.11
CA PHE A 56 6.07 -2.14 23.27
C PHE A 56 6.33 -3.64 23.09
N LEU A 57 7.54 -4.01 22.68
CA LEU A 57 7.92 -5.41 22.45
C LEU A 57 7.77 -6.27 23.72
N SER A 58 7.97 -5.70 24.91
CA SER A 58 7.81 -6.42 26.17
C SER A 58 6.35 -6.72 26.53
N ILE A 59 5.42 -5.88 26.07
CA ILE A 59 3.99 -5.97 26.44
C ILE A 59 3.10 -6.48 25.33
N GLU A 60 3.53 -6.41 24.05
CA GLU A 60 2.72 -6.77 22.87
C GLU A 60 1.98 -8.09 23.09
N SER A 61 2.70 -9.02 23.73
CA SER A 61 2.26 -10.40 23.81
C SER A 61 1.05 -10.61 24.71
N SER A 62 0.74 -9.59 25.50
CA SER A 62 -0.38 -9.55 26.43
C SER A 62 -1.50 -8.64 25.95
N LEU A 63 -1.32 -7.92 24.83
CA LEU A 63 -2.29 -6.96 24.34
C LEU A 63 -3.44 -7.64 23.61
N PHE A 64 -3.14 -8.45 22.58
CA PHE A 64 -4.15 -8.90 21.61
C PHE A 64 -4.26 -10.41 21.48
N LEU A 65 -5.48 -10.95 21.29
CA LEU A 65 -5.72 -12.39 21.02
C LEU A 65 -5.81 -12.75 19.54
N ASN A 66 -6.63 -12.02 18.77
CA ASN A 66 -7.06 -12.41 17.43
C ASN A 66 -7.10 -11.19 16.49
N LEU A 67 -5.97 -10.52 16.29
CA LEU A 67 -5.89 -9.42 15.32
C LEU A 67 -6.02 -9.96 13.90
N LYS A 68 -6.91 -9.33 13.13
CA LYS A 68 -7.17 -9.63 11.72
C LYS A 68 -6.77 -8.47 10.82
N GLU A 69 -6.95 -7.24 11.26
CA GLU A 69 -6.57 -6.06 10.50
C GLU A 69 -5.66 -5.13 11.30
N MET A 70 -4.73 -4.51 10.62
CA MET A 70 -3.89 -3.46 11.17
C MET A 70 -3.75 -2.31 10.18
N THR A 71 -4.08 -1.10 10.63
CA THR A 71 -3.73 0.13 9.93
C THR A 71 -2.53 0.76 10.63
N VAL A 72 -1.45 1.00 9.89
CA VAL A 72 -0.25 1.67 10.40
C VAL A 72 -0.11 3.02 9.74
N GLN A 73 0.06 4.08 10.54
CA GLN A 73 0.28 5.43 10.05
C GLN A 73 1.59 5.96 10.64
N ILE A 74 2.54 6.30 9.77
CA ILE A 74 3.89 6.73 10.15
C ILE A 74 4.07 8.18 9.74
N HIS A 75 4.51 9.01 10.68
CA HIS A 75 4.73 10.44 10.50
C HIS A 75 6.22 10.78 10.64
N GLY A 76 6.92 10.83 9.51
CA GLY A 76 8.34 11.12 9.43
C GLY A 76 9.22 10.13 10.19
N GLY A 77 10.53 10.20 9.93
CA GLY A 77 11.52 9.52 10.77
C GLY A 77 12.43 8.53 10.05
N SER A 78 13.22 9.03 9.12
CA SER A 78 14.37 8.29 8.56
C SER A 78 15.32 7.72 9.64
N THR A 79 15.40 8.34 10.82
CA THR A 79 16.26 7.87 11.92
C THR A 79 15.63 6.79 12.80
N GLN A 80 14.35 6.46 12.61
CA GLN A 80 13.60 5.53 13.47
C GLN A 80 13.14 4.27 12.72
N VAL A 81 13.53 4.14 11.45
CA VAL A 81 13.06 3.10 10.52
C VAL A 81 13.25 1.68 11.06
N ASP A 82 14.38 1.40 11.74
CA ASP A 82 14.64 0.10 12.36
C ASP A 82 13.71 -0.19 13.54
N SER A 83 13.43 0.81 14.37
CA SER A 83 12.49 0.68 15.48
C SER A 83 11.07 0.42 14.97
N ILE A 84 10.67 1.13 13.91
CA ILE A 84 9.36 0.97 13.27
C ILE A 84 9.22 -0.45 12.71
N ASP A 85 10.20 -0.92 11.94
CA ASP A 85 10.18 -2.28 11.40
C ASP A 85 10.08 -3.33 12.52
N ARG A 86 10.85 -3.16 13.61
CA ARG A 86 10.81 -4.09 14.75
C ARG A 86 9.42 -4.18 15.40
N VAL A 87 8.74 -3.05 15.57
CA VAL A 87 7.38 -3.01 16.11
C VAL A 87 6.41 -3.70 15.17
N ILE A 88 6.38 -3.32 13.88
CA ILE A 88 5.47 -3.90 12.89
C ILE A 88 5.74 -5.40 12.74
N SER A 89 6.99 -5.79 12.56
CA SER A 89 7.42 -7.18 12.41
C SER A 89 7.07 -8.04 13.63
N SER A 90 7.05 -7.47 14.85
CA SER A 90 6.59 -8.21 16.04
C SER A 90 5.11 -8.60 15.96
N VAL A 91 4.27 -7.69 15.46
CA VAL A 91 2.83 -7.93 15.26
C VAL A 91 2.62 -8.93 14.13
N VAL A 92 3.29 -8.75 12.98
CA VAL A 92 3.19 -9.66 11.82
C VAL A 92 3.64 -11.08 12.16
N ARG A 93 4.75 -11.23 12.89
CA ARG A 93 5.24 -12.55 13.33
C ARG A 93 4.22 -13.29 14.20
N ARG A 94 3.48 -12.54 15.01
CA ARG A 94 2.47 -13.09 15.92
C ARG A 94 1.14 -13.39 15.21
N PHE A 95 0.79 -12.57 14.22
CA PHE A 95 -0.44 -12.67 13.44
C PHE A 95 -0.09 -12.80 11.95
N PRO A 96 0.35 -13.99 11.49
CA PRO A 96 0.89 -14.16 10.14
C PRO A 96 -0.12 -13.91 9.01
N ASN A 97 -1.43 -13.97 9.32
CA ASN A 97 -2.51 -13.73 8.37
C ASN A 97 -3.15 -12.34 8.54
N ILE A 98 -2.48 -11.43 9.27
CA ILE A 98 -3.01 -10.08 9.49
C ILE A 98 -3.03 -9.30 8.18
N CYS A 99 -4.13 -8.60 7.94
CA CYS A 99 -4.32 -7.74 6.80
C CYS A 99 -3.81 -6.33 7.13
N ILE A 100 -2.81 -5.84 6.40
CA ILE A 100 -2.11 -4.59 6.75
C ILE A 100 -2.44 -3.49 5.73
N SER A 101 -2.88 -2.34 6.24
CA SER A 101 -2.92 -1.08 5.49
C SER A 101 -1.90 -0.12 6.07
N MET A 102 -1.13 0.56 5.22
CA MET A 102 -0.04 1.43 5.66
C MET A 102 -0.16 2.81 5.02
N GLU A 103 0.00 3.86 5.83
CA GLU A 103 0.14 5.24 5.40
C GLU A 103 1.50 5.80 5.84
N LEU A 104 2.31 6.22 4.88
CA LEU A 104 3.60 6.87 5.13
C LEU A 104 3.50 8.35 4.80
N HIS A 105 3.79 9.20 5.77
CA HIS A 105 3.71 10.66 5.65
C HIS A 105 5.12 11.23 5.72
N ALA A 106 5.55 11.91 4.65
CA ALA A 106 6.90 12.44 4.56
C ALA A 106 6.95 13.79 3.84
N SER A 107 7.96 14.59 4.18
CA SER A 107 8.20 15.89 3.56
C SER A 107 9.00 15.77 2.24
N ASN A 108 9.76 14.69 2.09
CA ASN A 108 10.61 14.40 0.94
C ASN A 108 10.59 12.89 0.65
N SER A 109 11.04 12.51 -0.55
CA SER A 109 11.02 11.12 -0.99
C SER A 109 12.03 10.22 -0.28
N ASP A 110 13.14 10.77 0.21
CA ASP A 110 14.22 9.98 0.81
C ASP A 110 13.76 9.31 2.12
N GLU A 111 12.90 9.98 2.90
CA GLU A 111 12.25 9.37 4.06
C GLU A 111 11.39 8.16 3.69
N ILE A 112 10.58 8.28 2.63
CA ILE A 112 9.77 7.17 2.12
C ILE A 112 10.66 6.00 1.68
N TYR A 113 11.75 6.28 0.94
CA TYR A 113 12.66 5.25 0.49
C TYR A 113 13.38 4.56 1.65
N ALA A 114 13.80 5.32 2.66
CA ALA A 114 14.43 4.78 3.86
C ALA A 114 13.48 3.86 4.63
N GLU A 115 12.22 4.28 4.85
CA GLU A 115 11.20 3.48 5.52
C GLU A 115 10.91 2.18 4.76
N LEU A 116 10.59 2.27 3.47
CA LEU A 116 10.31 1.10 2.64
C LEU A 116 11.50 0.14 2.57
N ASN A 117 12.73 0.65 2.53
CA ASN A 117 13.94 -0.15 2.48
C ASN A 117 14.28 -0.82 3.82
N ALA A 118 13.85 -0.25 4.95
CA ALA A 118 14.03 -0.86 6.26
C ALA A 118 13.05 -2.01 6.50
N PHE A 119 11.83 -1.90 5.97
CA PHE A 119 10.78 -2.89 6.22
C PHE A 119 11.17 -4.31 5.79
N SER A 120 10.81 -5.25 6.66
CA SER A 120 10.87 -6.68 6.40
C SER A 120 9.85 -7.08 5.31
N LYS A 121 10.04 -8.27 4.73
CA LYS A 121 9.07 -8.84 3.77
C LYS A 121 7.65 -8.83 4.37
N MET A 122 6.70 -8.28 3.62
CA MET A 122 5.28 -8.26 4.01
C MET A 122 4.35 -8.12 2.80
N GLU A 123 3.08 -8.43 3.01
CA GLU A 123 2.01 -8.21 2.04
C GLU A 123 1.05 -7.15 2.58
N LEU A 124 0.80 -6.12 1.78
CA LEU A 124 -0.02 -4.97 2.13
C LEU A 124 -1.32 -4.98 1.33
N LYS A 125 -2.46 -4.97 2.03
CA LYS A 125 -3.77 -4.67 1.43
C LYS A 125 -3.75 -3.27 0.81
N LYS A 126 -3.13 -2.31 1.50
CA LYS A 126 -3.01 -0.94 1.00
C LYS A 126 -1.69 -0.30 1.44
N LEU A 127 -1.05 0.42 0.52
CA LEU A 127 0.05 1.33 0.80
C LEU A 127 -0.28 2.71 0.25
N LYS A 128 -0.23 3.72 1.10
CA LYS A 128 -0.49 5.11 0.75
C LYS A 128 0.70 5.96 1.15
N LEU A 129 1.25 6.71 0.20
CA LEU A 129 2.38 7.61 0.41
C LEU A 129 1.87 9.03 0.27
N ILE A 130 2.07 9.85 1.29
CA ILE A 130 1.50 11.19 1.40
C ILE A 130 2.61 12.20 1.58
N CYS A 131 2.65 13.18 0.67
CA CYS A 131 3.53 14.33 0.84
C CYS A 131 2.89 15.29 1.84
N VAL A 132 3.64 15.70 2.86
CA VAL A 132 3.20 16.72 3.82
C VAL A 132 3.95 18.04 3.66
N SER A 133 4.75 18.16 2.59
CA SER A 133 5.42 19.42 2.24
C SER A 133 4.40 20.42 1.67
N TYR A 134 4.64 21.71 1.93
CA TYR A 134 3.83 22.79 1.35
C TYR A 134 3.96 22.83 -0.18
N GLU A 135 5.19 22.69 -0.69
CA GLU A 135 5.45 22.48 -2.11
C GLU A 135 5.63 20.97 -2.36
N PRO A 136 4.83 20.36 -3.26
CA PRO A 136 4.92 18.93 -3.56
C PRO A 136 6.34 18.50 -3.93
N ALA A 137 6.94 17.67 -3.08
CA ALA A 137 8.24 17.08 -3.38
C ALA A 137 8.13 16.08 -4.53
N ARG A 138 9.26 15.84 -5.22
CA ARG A 138 9.33 14.83 -6.29
C ARG A 138 9.40 13.43 -5.68
N ILE A 139 8.70 12.47 -6.28
CA ILE A 139 8.78 11.06 -5.93
C ILE A 139 8.87 10.19 -7.18
N SER A 140 9.90 9.35 -7.24
CA SER A 140 10.11 8.39 -8.33
C SER A 140 9.34 7.09 -8.10
N LEU A 141 8.31 6.85 -8.91
CA LEU A 141 7.58 5.56 -8.92
C LEU A 141 8.49 4.39 -9.30
N THR A 142 9.42 4.62 -10.22
CA THR A 142 10.42 3.63 -10.64
C THR A 142 11.29 3.19 -9.46
N LEU A 143 11.76 4.13 -8.64
CA LEU A 143 12.54 3.81 -7.45
C LEU A 143 11.70 3.08 -6.39
N ILE A 144 10.42 3.47 -6.20
CA ILE A 144 9.49 2.73 -5.32
C ILE A 144 9.36 1.29 -5.80
N ALA A 145 9.14 1.06 -7.10
CA ALA A 145 9.00 -0.26 -7.68
C ALA A 145 10.21 -1.15 -7.37
N HIS A 146 11.43 -0.58 -7.50
CA HIS A 146 12.67 -1.25 -7.17
C HIS A 146 12.78 -1.61 -5.69
N VAL A 147 12.52 -0.65 -4.79
CA VAL A 147 12.60 -0.88 -3.34
C VAL A 147 11.60 -1.95 -2.93
N LEU A 148 10.33 -1.86 -3.36
CA LEU A 148 9.31 -2.86 -3.04
C LEU A 148 9.72 -4.25 -3.55
N LYS A 149 10.26 -4.35 -4.78
CA LYS A 149 10.74 -5.61 -5.34
C LYS A 149 11.92 -6.18 -4.56
N GLN A 150 12.91 -5.35 -4.23
CA GLN A 150 14.11 -5.75 -3.48
C GLN A 150 13.76 -6.24 -2.07
N ARG A 151 12.79 -5.58 -1.42
CA ARG A 151 12.32 -5.93 -0.07
C ARG A 151 11.22 -6.99 -0.06
N ASN A 152 10.78 -7.45 -1.24
CA ASN A 152 9.71 -8.42 -1.40
C ASN A 152 8.41 -7.97 -0.71
N ILE A 153 8.08 -6.69 -0.85
CA ILE A 153 6.85 -6.08 -0.34
C ILE A 153 5.83 -6.09 -1.47
N THR A 154 4.76 -6.87 -1.29
CA THR A 154 3.64 -6.90 -2.23
C THR A 154 2.55 -5.94 -1.78
N VAL A 155 1.93 -5.26 -2.74
CA VAL A 155 0.87 -4.26 -2.48
C VAL A 155 -0.29 -4.57 -3.40
N HIS A 156 -1.52 -4.50 -2.88
CA HIS A 156 -2.75 -4.68 -3.67
C HIS A 156 -3.41 -3.35 -4.06
N ASN A 157 -3.36 -2.35 -3.18
CA ASN A 157 -3.87 -1.01 -3.44
C ASN A 157 -2.78 0.01 -3.15
N PHE A 158 -2.33 0.72 -4.18
CA PHE A 158 -1.25 1.70 -4.07
C PHE A 158 -1.80 3.10 -4.29
N THR A 159 -1.51 4.03 -3.38
CA THR A 159 -1.98 5.41 -3.48
C THR A 159 -0.82 6.39 -3.30
N LEU A 160 -0.68 7.32 -4.23
CA LEU A 160 0.13 8.52 -4.05
C LEU A 160 -0.78 9.70 -3.78
N ARG A 161 -0.39 10.54 -2.81
CA ARG A 161 -1.11 11.75 -2.48
C ARG A 161 -0.19 12.96 -2.34
N ASP A 162 -0.54 14.06 -2.99
CA ASP A 162 0.11 15.37 -2.86
C ASP A 162 1.60 15.40 -3.33
N TRP A 163 2.03 14.43 -4.16
CA TRP A 163 3.41 14.35 -4.69
C TRP A 163 3.54 14.90 -6.12
N CYS A 164 4.75 15.32 -6.49
CA CYS A 164 5.16 15.43 -7.89
C CYS A 164 5.74 14.08 -8.37
N ILE A 165 4.99 13.36 -9.18
CA ILE A 165 5.27 12.01 -9.65
C ILE A 165 6.23 12.05 -10.84
N VAL A 166 7.31 11.28 -10.73
CA VAL A 166 8.29 11.07 -11.80
C VAL A 166 8.50 9.57 -12.04
N CYS A 167 8.82 9.18 -13.27
CA CYS A 167 9.13 7.80 -13.61
C CYS A 167 9.96 7.71 -14.90
N ASN A 168 10.71 6.62 -15.03
CA ASN A 168 11.39 6.24 -16.26
C ASN A 168 10.38 5.54 -17.20
N ALA A 169 10.30 5.99 -18.44
CA ALA A 169 9.38 5.48 -19.46
C ALA A 169 9.61 4.00 -19.83
N ASP A 170 10.85 3.51 -19.67
CA ASP A 170 11.27 2.18 -20.10
C ASP A 170 11.21 1.12 -18.99
N GLU A 171 10.79 1.52 -17.78
CA GLU A 171 10.80 0.67 -16.59
C GLU A 171 9.39 0.38 -16.07
N ALA A 172 9.23 -0.79 -15.45
CA ALA A 172 7.97 -1.17 -14.82
C ALA A 172 7.76 -0.42 -13.51
N LEU A 173 6.52 -0.05 -13.22
CA LEU A 173 6.13 0.64 -12.00
C LEU A 173 5.75 -0.32 -10.87
N PHE A 174 5.40 -1.56 -11.20
CA PHE A 174 4.98 -2.57 -10.22
C PHE A 174 5.48 -3.96 -10.62
N HIS A 175 5.69 -4.81 -9.61
CA HIS A 175 6.16 -6.19 -9.79
C HIS A 175 5.16 -7.22 -9.23
N SER A 176 4.07 -6.76 -8.62
CA SER A 176 2.92 -7.56 -8.19
C SER A 176 1.64 -7.00 -8.82
N LYS A 177 0.62 -7.84 -8.96
CA LYS A 177 -0.70 -7.39 -9.41
C LYS A 177 -1.27 -6.35 -8.44
N LEU A 178 -1.97 -5.36 -8.99
CA LEU A 178 -2.70 -4.34 -8.25
C LEU A 178 -4.18 -4.40 -8.58
N ASN A 179 -4.99 -4.27 -7.54
CA ASN A 179 -6.42 -3.99 -7.69
C ASN A 179 -6.59 -2.52 -8.07
N THR A 180 -5.91 -1.61 -7.36
CA THR A 180 -6.02 -0.17 -7.62
C THR A 180 -4.68 0.52 -7.53
N PHE A 181 -4.36 1.33 -8.54
CA PHE A 181 -3.36 2.38 -8.46
C PHE A 181 -4.06 3.74 -8.45
N ARG A 182 -3.92 4.51 -7.37
CA ARG A 182 -4.56 5.82 -7.21
C ARG A 182 -3.55 6.96 -7.19
N ILE A 183 -3.81 7.99 -7.99
CA ILE A 183 -3.11 9.27 -8.03
C ILE A 183 -4.06 10.33 -7.49
N SER A 184 -3.76 10.88 -6.31
CA SER A 184 -4.66 11.80 -5.61
C SER A 184 -3.99 13.16 -5.38
N SER A 185 -4.51 14.22 -5.98
CA SER A 185 -3.96 15.58 -5.82
C SER A 185 -2.46 15.69 -6.14
N CYS A 186 -1.99 14.92 -7.13
CA CYS A 186 -0.57 14.87 -7.49
C CYS A 186 -0.30 15.69 -8.75
N SER A 187 0.95 16.11 -8.92
CA SER A 187 1.46 16.55 -10.23
C SER A 187 2.12 15.38 -10.94
N VAL A 188 1.84 15.16 -12.22
CA VAL A 188 2.52 14.16 -13.06
C VAL A 188 3.51 14.90 -13.95
N GLU A 189 4.81 14.66 -13.77
CA GLU A 189 5.88 15.39 -14.49
C GLU A 189 5.89 15.14 -16.00
N SER A 190 5.60 13.90 -16.42
CA SER A 190 5.48 13.56 -17.83
C SER A 190 4.41 12.50 -18.00
N VAL A 191 3.32 12.89 -18.65
CA VAL A 191 2.23 11.97 -19.03
C VAL A 191 2.74 10.87 -19.94
N ASP A 192 3.64 11.20 -20.87
CA ASP A 192 4.17 10.24 -21.84
C ASP A 192 5.08 9.20 -21.17
N ASN A 193 5.88 9.60 -20.19
CA ASN A 193 6.70 8.66 -19.40
C ASN A 193 5.81 7.73 -18.58
N LEU A 194 4.83 8.28 -17.84
CA LEU A 194 3.91 7.49 -17.02
C LEU A 194 3.12 6.49 -17.87
N SER A 195 2.58 6.95 -19.00
CA SER A 195 1.85 6.11 -19.96
C SER A 195 2.72 4.95 -20.49
N SER A 196 3.99 5.22 -20.81
CA SER A 196 4.90 4.21 -21.35
C SER A 196 5.36 3.20 -20.28
N ALA A 197 5.62 3.68 -19.06
CA ALA A 197 5.96 2.84 -17.92
C ALA A 197 4.79 1.93 -17.48
N LEU A 198 3.55 2.44 -17.52
CA LEU A 198 2.35 1.63 -17.30
C LEU A 198 2.21 0.52 -18.35
N LEU A 199 2.41 0.85 -19.63
CA LEU A 199 2.39 -0.15 -20.71
C LEU A 199 3.46 -1.22 -20.46
N LYS A 200 4.68 -0.80 -20.13
CA LYS A 200 5.78 -1.72 -19.81
C LYS A 200 5.43 -2.66 -18.65
N THR A 201 4.75 -2.14 -17.63
CA THR A 201 4.30 -2.90 -16.46
C THR A 201 3.32 -4.01 -16.87
N VAL A 202 2.32 -3.69 -17.70
CA VAL A 202 1.34 -4.66 -18.19
C VAL A 202 2.00 -5.71 -19.09
N MET A 203 2.86 -5.30 -20.03
CA MET A 203 3.56 -6.22 -20.94
C MET A 203 4.46 -7.23 -20.22
N LEU A 204 5.14 -6.81 -19.13
CA LEU A 204 5.99 -7.72 -18.35
C LEU A 204 5.15 -8.80 -17.65
N ALA A 205 3.99 -8.42 -17.12
CA ALA A 205 3.08 -9.36 -16.49
C ALA A 205 2.53 -10.42 -17.45
N GLU A 206 2.20 -10.01 -18.68
CA GLU A 206 1.76 -10.92 -19.74
C GLU A 206 2.86 -11.92 -20.10
N ASN A 207 4.11 -11.45 -20.25
CA ASN A 207 5.25 -12.31 -20.55
C ASN A 207 5.51 -13.34 -19.43
N ASP A 208 5.49 -12.92 -18.16
CA ASP A 208 5.68 -13.84 -17.02
C ASP A 208 4.55 -14.89 -16.94
N SER A 209 3.30 -14.49 -17.23
CA SER A 209 2.16 -15.42 -17.25
C SER A 209 2.24 -16.44 -18.40
N SER A 210 2.77 -16.03 -19.55
CA SER A 210 2.95 -16.90 -20.73
C SER A 210 4.06 -17.95 -20.54
N LEU A 211 5.12 -17.61 -19.79
CA LEU A 211 6.23 -18.51 -19.46
C LEU A 211 5.84 -19.58 -18.43
N GLY A 212 4.90 -19.29 -17.53
CA GLY A 212 4.37 -20.24 -16.55
C GLY A 212 3.51 -21.37 -17.16
N GLY A 213 3.01 -21.19 -18.40
CA GLY A 213 2.13 -22.15 -19.09
C GLY A 213 2.86 -23.25 -19.88
N ILE A 214 4.16 -23.12 -20.13
CA ILE A 214 4.90 -24.05 -21.01
C ILE A 214 5.37 -25.32 -20.25
N ASN A 215 5.43 -25.31 -18.92
CA ASN A 215 5.94 -26.44 -18.12
C ASN A 215 4.88 -27.46 -17.65
N ALA A 216 3.61 -27.35 -18.05
CA ALA A 216 2.55 -28.28 -17.67
C ALA A 216 2.06 -29.21 -18.81
N ARG A 217 2.78 -29.26 -19.95
CA ARG A 217 2.49 -30.19 -21.06
C ARG A 217 3.71 -31.03 -21.38
N ASN A 218 4.06 -31.96 -20.49
CA ASN A 218 4.76 -33.19 -20.87
C ASN A 218 4.68 -34.19 -19.72
N ASN A 219 3.62 -35.01 -19.72
CA ASN A 219 3.68 -36.47 -19.50
C ASN A 219 2.27 -37.03 -19.27
N SER A 220 1.70 -37.65 -20.32
CA SER A 220 1.01 -38.96 -20.31
C SER A 220 -0.04 -39.10 -21.44
N PRO A 221 -0.30 -40.33 -21.93
CA PRO A 221 -0.74 -40.56 -23.30
C PRO A 221 -2.26 -40.67 -23.47
N LYS A 222 -2.69 -40.32 -24.69
CA LYS A 222 -3.89 -40.75 -25.44
C LYS A 222 -4.95 -41.52 -24.64
N ASN A 223 -6.10 -40.87 -24.41
CA ASN A 223 -7.39 -41.52 -24.65
C ASN A 223 -8.47 -40.48 -24.98
N GLY A 224 -9.17 -40.71 -26.09
CA GLY A 224 -10.14 -39.79 -26.64
C GLY A 224 -11.44 -39.75 -25.84
N LYS A 225 -11.98 -38.54 -25.69
CA LYS A 225 -13.41 -38.26 -25.57
C LYS A 225 -13.64 -36.80 -25.92
N LYS A 226 -14.41 -36.55 -27.00
CA LYS A 226 -14.96 -35.22 -27.33
C LYS A 226 -15.83 -34.76 -26.17
N VAL A 227 -15.49 -33.64 -25.56
CA VAL A 227 -16.35 -32.92 -24.61
C VAL A 227 -16.34 -31.44 -25.00
N ASN A 228 -17.55 -30.89 -25.00
CA ASN A 228 -17.98 -29.64 -25.60
C ASN A 228 -17.15 -28.41 -25.22
N GLU A 229 -16.90 -27.58 -26.23
CA GLU A 229 -16.50 -26.19 -26.10
C GLU A 229 -17.61 -25.39 -25.39
N THR A 230 -17.52 -25.30 -24.08
CA THR A 230 -17.98 -24.12 -23.35
C THR A 230 -16.75 -23.28 -23.09
N SER A 231 -16.49 -22.34 -23.99
CA SER A 231 -15.55 -21.24 -23.79
C SER A 231 -16.02 -20.42 -22.59
N ALA A 232 -15.59 -20.82 -21.39
CA ALA A 232 -15.53 -19.91 -20.28
C ALA A 232 -14.57 -18.80 -20.68
N THR A 233 -15.11 -17.62 -21.00
CA THR A 233 -14.36 -16.37 -21.04
C THR A 233 -13.81 -16.15 -19.64
N GLY A 234 -12.66 -16.76 -19.35
CA GLY A 234 -11.87 -16.39 -18.20
C GLY A 234 -11.51 -14.93 -18.40
N SER A 235 -12.01 -14.07 -17.52
CA SER A 235 -11.55 -12.68 -17.47
C SER A 235 -10.04 -12.73 -17.31
N GLU A 236 -9.31 -12.33 -18.35
CA GLU A 236 -7.87 -12.09 -18.24
C GLU A 236 -7.71 -11.03 -17.16
N GLN A 237 -7.31 -11.47 -15.97
CA GLN A 237 -7.21 -10.58 -14.82
C GLN A 237 -6.03 -9.63 -15.06
N CYS A 238 -6.36 -8.37 -15.36
CA CYS A 238 -5.41 -7.32 -15.66
C CYS A 238 -4.38 -7.17 -14.52
N PHE A 239 -3.14 -6.85 -14.88
CA PHE A 239 -2.08 -6.69 -13.87
C PHE A 239 -2.29 -5.46 -12.99
N ILE A 240 -2.91 -4.41 -13.55
CA ILE A 240 -3.49 -3.29 -12.82
C ILE A 240 -4.97 -3.32 -13.19
N GLU A 241 -5.85 -3.62 -12.24
CA GLU A 241 -7.29 -3.70 -12.52
C GLU A 241 -7.87 -2.30 -12.77
N ARG A 242 -7.52 -1.32 -11.92
CA ARG A 242 -8.00 0.06 -12.03
C ARG A 242 -6.92 1.13 -11.75
N LEU A 243 -6.92 2.18 -12.56
CA LEU A 243 -6.21 3.44 -12.32
C LEU A 243 -7.21 4.54 -11.91
N GLU A 244 -7.07 5.06 -10.69
CA GLU A 244 -7.93 6.14 -10.19
C GLU A 244 -7.17 7.46 -10.16
N VAL A 245 -7.79 8.53 -10.66
CA VAL A 245 -7.29 9.90 -10.61
C VAL A 245 -8.31 10.75 -9.87
N ALA A 246 -7.91 11.34 -8.75
CA ALA A 246 -8.80 12.10 -7.90
C ALA A 246 -8.16 13.35 -7.32
N GLY A 247 -8.97 14.30 -6.85
CA GLY A 247 -8.47 15.54 -6.27
C GLY A 247 -7.96 16.52 -7.33
N GLN A 248 -7.06 17.41 -6.93
CA GLN A 248 -6.50 18.44 -7.79
C GLN A 248 -5.19 17.96 -8.42
N CYS A 249 -5.30 17.30 -9.58
CA CYS A 249 -4.14 16.77 -10.28
C CYS A 249 -3.66 17.70 -11.39
N PHE A 250 -2.34 17.80 -11.55
CA PHE A 250 -1.69 18.55 -12.63
C PHE A 250 -0.97 17.59 -13.57
N PHE A 251 -1.12 17.79 -14.87
CA PHE A 251 -0.55 16.92 -15.90
C PHE A 251 0.38 17.75 -16.79
N HIS A 252 1.67 17.74 -16.46
CA HIS A 252 2.63 18.53 -17.21
C HIS A 252 2.71 18.08 -18.67
N GLY A 253 2.70 19.06 -19.58
CA GLY A 253 2.60 18.84 -21.02
C GLY A 253 1.16 18.74 -21.53
N LEU A 254 0.16 18.71 -20.64
CA LEU A 254 -1.27 18.87 -20.95
C LEU A 254 -1.85 20.14 -20.33
N ASP A 255 -1.02 21.00 -19.74
CA ASP A 255 -1.43 22.19 -18.99
C ASP A 255 -2.32 23.12 -19.83
N TYR A 256 -2.07 23.20 -21.14
CA TYR A 256 -2.84 24.00 -22.10
C TYR A 256 -4.31 23.55 -22.26
N LEU A 257 -4.67 22.36 -21.77
CA LEU A 257 -6.03 21.83 -21.82
C LEU A 257 -6.87 22.19 -20.59
N ASN A 258 -6.28 22.81 -19.56
CA ASN A 258 -6.94 23.22 -18.32
C ASN A 258 -7.80 22.07 -17.75
N GLU A 259 -9.10 22.29 -17.59
CA GLU A 259 -10.07 21.34 -17.03
C GLU A 259 -10.26 20.06 -17.85
N LYS A 260 -9.67 19.96 -19.05
CA LYS A 260 -9.74 18.77 -19.91
C LYS A 260 -8.45 17.96 -19.93
N ALA A 261 -7.43 18.34 -19.16
CA ALA A 261 -6.15 17.64 -19.13
C ALA A 261 -6.32 16.15 -18.76
N HIS A 262 -7.17 15.84 -17.78
CA HIS A 262 -7.46 14.47 -17.37
C HIS A 262 -8.12 13.59 -18.45
N LEU A 263 -8.98 14.16 -19.29
CA LEU A 263 -9.61 13.43 -20.40
C LEU A 263 -8.58 13.04 -21.46
N GLU A 264 -7.64 13.95 -21.77
CA GLU A 264 -6.55 13.64 -22.70
C GLU A 264 -5.55 12.66 -22.08
N PHE A 265 -5.28 12.77 -20.78
CA PHE A 265 -4.48 11.80 -20.02
C PHE A 265 -5.08 10.39 -20.12
N GLU A 266 -6.38 10.26 -19.82
CA GLU A 266 -7.13 9.00 -19.95
C GLU A 266 -7.05 8.45 -21.38
N ARG A 267 -7.35 9.29 -22.39
CA ARG A 267 -7.29 8.89 -23.80
C ARG A 267 -5.91 8.37 -24.20
N ARG A 268 -4.83 9.01 -23.75
CA ARG A 268 -3.45 8.58 -24.06
C ARG A 268 -3.13 7.23 -23.43
N ILE A 269 -3.54 6.99 -22.19
CA ILE A 269 -3.33 5.68 -21.56
C ILE A 269 -4.16 4.60 -22.26
N LEU A 270 -5.46 4.81 -22.47
CA LEU A 270 -6.34 3.83 -23.13
C LEU A 270 -5.92 3.54 -24.57
N SER A 271 -5.28 4.48 -25.27
CA SER A 271 -4.73 4.22 -26.61
C SER A 271 -3.59 3.20 -26.63
N LYS A 272 -2.90 3.02 -25.49
CA LYS A 272 -1.81 2.04 -25.32
C LYS A 272 -2.25 0.80 -24.55
N ILE A 273 -3.16 0.96 -23.58
CA ILE A 273 -3.64 -0.09 -22.68
C ILE A 273 -5.18 -0.09 -22.68
N PRO A 274 -5.83 -0.60 -23.75
CA PRO A 274 -7.29 -0.47 -23.90
C PRO A 274 -8.12 -1.20 -22.84
N SER A 275 -7.53 -2.19 -22.17
CA SER A 275 -8.18 -3.01 -21.15
C SER A 275 -8.12 -2.42 -19.73
N LEU A 276 -7.32 -1.37 -19.51
CA LEU A 276 -7.16 -0.76 -18.18
C LEU A 276 -8.41 0.06 -17.85
N GLU A 277 -9.03 -0.21 -16.70
CA GLU A 277 -10.09 0.64 -16.18
C GLU A 277 -9.47 1.94 -15.64
N ILE A 278 -10.00 3.09 -16.08
CA ILE A 278 -9.56 4.41 -15.59
C ILE A 278 -10.78 5.14 -15.02
N ASP A 279 -10.67 5.63 -13.78
CA ASP A 279 -11.69 6.43 -13.12
C ASP A 279 -11.14 7.82 -12.79
N CYS A 280 -11.70 8.85 -13.43
CA CYS A 280 -11.39 10.26 -13.18
C CYS A 280 -12.60 11.04 -12.60
N SER A 281 -13.62 10.35 -12.08
CA SER A 281 -14.88 10.95 -11.64
C SER A 281 -14.75 11.91 -10.45
N GLU A 282 -13.69 11.76 -9.66
CA GLU A 282 -13.39 12.56 -8.47
C GLU A 282 -12.32 13.63 -8.72
N ILE A 283 -12.11 14.08 -9.96
CA ILE A 283 -11.16 15.15 -10.25
C ILE A 283 -11.77 16.54 -9.99
N TYR A 284 -10.95 17.45 -9.45
CA TYR A 284 -11.36 18.83 -9.16
C TYR A 284 -10.35 19.81 -9.76
N TYR A 285 -10.84 20.87 -10.39
CA TYR A 285 -10.03 22.00 -10.84
C TYR A 285 -10.46 23.24 -10.05
N CYS A 286 -9.49 23.96 -9.48
CA CYS A 286 -9.76 25.27 -8.92
C CYS A 286 -9.80 26.30 -10.06
N LEU A 287 -10.96 26.94 -10.21
CA LEU A 287 -11.19 28.09 -11.10
C LEU A 287 -10.51 29.36 -10.58
#